data_AF-A0A259NDI3-F1
#
_entry.id   AF-A0A259NDI3-F1
#
_cell.length_a   1.000
_cell.length_b   1.000
_cell.length_c   1.000
_cell.angle_alpha   90.00
_cell.angle_beta   90.00
_cell.angle_gamma   90.00
#
_symmetry.space_group_name_H-M   'P 1'
#
loop_
_entity.id
_entity.type
_entity.pdbx_description
1 polymer ?
#
loop_
_entity_poly.entity_id
_entity_poly.type
_entity_poly.pdbx_seq_one_letter_code
_entity_poly.pdbx_strand_id
1 'polypeptide(L)'
;MDFLKVTINLGSPMVEPGDLFHLDALLGALRVSEVRAELGDGINPRDHHYDLPLEQYRSRSGQWVFKASAFHINKGAASQNWMQTSRINTAEAARHRSEGFLLLRAAKPNPAGGPFKNSLYHYPLVWATLTAYCVGDQARIADLLSQCRQIGGRRGVGCGRVAGFSVEVVPEVECTWALRAMPDDSEQSILCGEYALAMSALQSPYWDRSLHKPALVPTSLA
;
A
#
# COMPACT_ATOMS: atom_id res chain seq x y z
N MET A 1 -22.17 10.60 7.16
CA MET A 1 -20.87 9.89 7.08
C MET A 1 -20.74 9.10 8.34
N ASP A 2 -20.43 7.82 8.20
CA ASP A 2 -20.36 6.88 9.31
C ASP A 2 -18.91 6.61 9.68
N PHE A 3 -18.68 6.26 10.94
CA PHE A 3 -17.40 5.73 11.40
C PHE A 3 -17.37 4.24 11.09
N LEU A 4 -16.39 3.81 10.30
CA LEU A 4 -16.38 2.50 9.66
C LEU A 4 -15.11 1.74 9.97
N LYS A 5 -15.27 0.43 10.18
CA LYS A 5 -14.19 -0.55 10.17
C LYS A 5 -14.27 -1.37 8.90
N VAL A 6 -13.18 -1.38 8.15
CA VAL A 6 -12.99 -2.22 6.97
C VAL A 6 -12.11 -3.40 7.35
N THR A 7 -12.62 -4.61 7.16
CA THR A 7 -11.85 -5.85 7.36
C THR A 7 -11.70 -6.58 6.04
N ILE A 8 -10.49 -7.04 5.71
CA ILE A 8 -10.22 -7.80 4.49
C ILE A 8 -9.50 -9.10 4.85
N ASN A 9 -10.10 -10.21 4.43
CA ASN A 9 -9.55 -11.54 4.62
C ASN A 9 -8.82 -11.98 3.36
N LEU A 10 -7.58 -12.44 3.53
CA LEU A 10 -6.76 -12.94 2.42
C LEU A 10 -7.00 -14.43 2.18
N GLY A 11 -7.19 -14.79 0.90
CA GLY A 11 -7.26 -16.18 0.42
C GLY A 11 -5.94 -16.71 -0.15
N SER A 12 -4.88 -15.90 -0.13
CA SER A 12 -3.49 -16.27 -0.38
C SER A 12 -2.57 -15.29 0.34
N PRO A 13 -1.32 -15.65 0.69
CA PRO A 13 -0.46 -14.75 1.45
C PRO A 13 -0.09 -13.53 0.61
N MET A 14 0.04 -12.37 1.26
CA MET A 14 0.52 -11.15 0.60
C MET A 14 2.01 -10.94 0.87
N VAL A 15 2.68 -10.16 0.01
CA VAL A 15 4.01 -9.64 0.35
C VAL A 15 3.82 -8.61 1.46
N GLU A 16 4.52 -8.81 2.57
CA GLU A 16 4.47 -7.89 3.70
C GLU A 16 4.99 -6.51 3.26
N PRO A 17 4.21 -5.43 3.45
CA PRO A 17 4.62 -4.10 3.06
C PRO A 17 5.71 -3.58 4.01
N GLY A 18 6.71 -2.91 3.45
CA GLY A 18 7.78 -2.30 4.24
C GLY A 18 7.41 -0.94 4.85
N ASP A 19 6.36 -0.30 4.33
CA ASP A 19 5.85 1.00 4.73
C ASP A 19 4.35 0.92 5.05
N LEU A 20 3.77 2.01 5.56
CA LEU A 20 2.34 2.15 5.80
C LEU A 20 1.52 1.85 4.53
N PHE A 21 0.63 0.87 4.64
CA PHE A 21 -0.26 0.48 3.56
C PHE A 21 -1.63 1.13 3.76
N HIS A 22 -1.94 2.19 3.01
CA HIS A 22 -3.09 3.07 3.26
C HIS A 22 -4.39 2.59 2.58
N LEU A 23 -5.52 2.66 3.30
CA LEU A 23 -6.85 2.31 2.77
C LEU A 23 -7.27 3.23 1.62
N ASP A 24 -7.04 4.53 1.71
CA ASP A 24 -7.43 5.48 0.67
C ASP A 24 -6.68 5.24 -0.66
N ALA A 25 -5.43 4.79 -0.62
CA ALA A 25 -4.71 4.38 -1.84
C ALA A 25 -5.36 3.16 -2.50
N LEU A 26 -5.84 2.19 -1.71
CA LEU A 26 -6.56 1.03 -2.24
C LEU A 26 -7.88 1.48 -2.88
N LEU A 27 -8.67 2.29 -2.18
CA LEU A 27 -9.94 2.80 -2.69
C LEU A 27 -9.74 3.66 -3.94
N GLY A 28 -8.72 4.51 -3.97
CA GLY A 28 -8.39 5.34 -5.13
C GLY A 28 -7.94 4.51 -6.33
N ALA A 29 -7.24 3.38 -6.11
CA ALA A 29 -6.91 2.47 -7.19
C ALA A 29 -8.16 1.74 -7.74
N LEU A 30 -9.10 1.37 -6.87
CA LEU A 30 -10.37 0.75 -7.25
C LEU A 30 -11.25 1.75 -8.01
N ARG A 31 -11.35 3.00 -7.55
CA ARG A 31 -12.08 4.07 -8.24
C ARG A 31 -11.53 4.32 -9.64
N VAL A 32 -10.21 4.41 -9.80
CA VAL A 32 -9.59 4.53 -11.12
C VAL A 32 -9.92 3.33 -12.01
N SER A 33 -9.95 2.11 -11.46
CA SER A 33 -10.32 0.92 -12.22
C SER A 33 -11.76 0.94 -12.70
N GLU A 34 -12.69 1.39 -11.85
CA GLU A 34 -14.10 1.55 -12.19
C GLU A 34 -14.29 2.59 -13.30
N VAL A 35 -13.68 3.78 -13.17
CA VAL A 35 -13.76 4.83 -14.19
C VAL A 35 -13.13 4.38 -15.51
N ARG A 36 -12.05 3.60 -15.48
CA ARG A 36 -11.48 3.00 -16.71
C ARG A 36 -12.43 2.03 -17.38
N ALA A 37 -13.21 1.27 -16.62
CA ALA A 37 -14.20 0.38 -17.20
C ALA A 37 -15.34 1.15 -17.88
N GLU A 38 -15.67 2.35 -17.40
CA GLU A 38 -16.72 3.22 -17.95
C GLU A 38 -16.24 4.08 -19.13
N LEU A 39 -15.07 4.71 -19.02
CA LEU A 39 -14.57 5.73 -19.96
C LEU A 39 -13.40 5.24 -20.85
N GLY A 40 -12.87 4.04 -20.58
CA GLY A 40 -11.73 3.46 -21.30
C GLY A 40 -10.35 3.88 -20.75
N ASP A 41 -9.29 3.37 -21.39
CA ASP A 41 -7.90 3.50 -20.92
C ASP A 41 -7.28 4.90 -21.13
N GLY A 42 -7.96 5.80 -21.84
CA GLY A 42 -7.48 7.15 -22.12
C GLY A 42 -7.55 8.12 -20.93
N ILE A 43 -8.14 7.72 -19.80
CA ILE A 43 -8.26 8.59 -18.63
C ILE A 43 -6.90 8.85 -17.97
N ASN A 44 -6.75 10.05 -17.40
CA ASN A 44 -5.65 10.32 -16.47
C ASN A 44 -6.03 9.82 -15.07
N PRO A 45 -5.33 8.81 -14.50
CA PRO A 45 -5.66 8.24 -13.20
C PRO A 45 -5.69 9.25 -12.05
N ARG A 46 -4.85 10.29 -12.12
CA ARG A 46 -4.71 11.27 -11.03
C ARG A 46 -5.98 12.10 -10.83
N ASP A 47 -6.77 12.29 -11.88
CA ASP A 47 -7.96 13.13 -11.86
C ASP A 47 -9.13 12.44 -11.11
N HIS A 48 -9.08 11.11 -11.01
CA HIS A 48 -10.12 10.29 -10.37
C HIS A 48 -9.68 9.63 -9.07
N HIS A 49 -8.37 9.60 -8.79
CA HIS A 49 -7.82 8.91 -7.62
C HIS A 49 -8.33 9.48 -6.28
N TYR A 50 -8.64 10.77 -6.25
CA TYR A 50 -9.09 11.48 -5.04
C TYR A 50 -10.61 11.64 -4.95
N ASP A 51 -11.36 11.14 -5.94
CA ASP A 51 -12.83 11.11 -5.91
C ASP A 51 -13.31 9.92 -5.07
N LEU A 52 -13.15 10.06 -3.76
CA LEU A 52 -13.39 9.00 -2.78
C LEU A 52 -14.59 9.29 -1.89
N PRO A 53 -15.36 8.26 -1.49
CA PRO A 53 -16.46 8.36 -0.53
C PRO A 53 -15.96 8.51 0.93
N LEU A 54 -14.95 9.35 1.13
CA LEU A 54 -14.26 9.55 2.41
C LEU A 54 -14.30 11.02 2.81
N GLU A 55 -14.47 11.27 4.10
CA GLU A 55 -14.32 12.62 4.64
C GLU A 55 -12.84 13.03 4.66
N GLN A 56 -12.58 14.35 4.58
CA GLN A 56 -11.23 14.91 4.68
C GLN A 56 -11.01 15.57 6.04
N TYR A 57 -9.86 15.31 6.65
CA TYR A 57 -9.32 16.15 7.71
C TYR A 57 -8.45 17.25 7.11
N ARG A 58 -8.55 18.46 7.65
CA ARG A 58 -7.69 19.60 7.31
C ARG A 58 -7.02 20.13 8.57
N SER A 59 -5.69 20.26 8.53
CA SER A 59 -4.93 20.86 9.62
C SER A 59 -4.93 22.40 9.52
N ARG A 60 -4.31 23.06 10.51
CA ARG A 60 -4.30 24.52 10.65
C ARG A 60 -3.55 25.22 9.52
N SER A 61 -2.52 24.58 9.00
CA SER A 61 -1.73 24.99 7.84
C SER A 61 -2.43 24.73 6.50
N GLY A 62 -3.64 24.14 6.52
CA GLY A 62 -4.42 23.82 5.32
C GLY A 62 -3.99 22.53 4.62
N GLN A 63 -3.03 21.78 5.19
CA GLN A 63 -2.72 20.43 4.73
C GLN A 63 -3.91 19.52 5.02
N TRP A 64 -4.09 18.48 4.21
CA TRP A 64 -5.25 17.62 4.34
C TRP A 64 -4.92 16.14 4.16
N VAL A 65 -5.72 15.28 4.75
CA VAL A 65 -5.68 13.82 4.54
C VAL A 65 -7.09 13.29 4.48
N PHE A 66 -7.29 12.12 3.86
CA PHE A 66 -8.55 11.41 4.06
C PHE A 66 -8.63 10.87 5.49
N LYS A 67 -9.83 10.89 6.07
CA LYS A 67 -10.14 10.19 7.31
C LYS A 67 -10.19 8.68 7.04
N ALA A 68 -9.02 8.08 6.79
CA ALA A 68 -8.85 6.67 6.49
C ALA A 68 -7.46 6.21 6.95
N SER A 69 -7.40 5.20 7.81
CA SER A 69 -6.15 4.73 8.39
C SER A 69 -5.30 3.94 7.38
N ALA A 70 -4.04 3.73 7.73
CA ALA A 70 -3.30 2.58 7.24
C ALA A 70 -3.94 1.28 7.73
N PHE A 71 -3.73 0.20 6.98
CA PHE A 71 -4.12 -1.14 7.38
C PHE A 71 -3.23 -1.61 8.53
N HIS A 72 -3.88 -1.99 9.62
CA HIS A 72 -3.30 -2.90 10.59
C HIS A 72 -3.26 -4.32 10.02
N ILE A 73 -2.11 -4.98 10.12
CA ILE A 73 -1.86 -6.31 9.53
C ILE A 73 -1.87 -7.35 10.66
N ASN A 74 -3.04 -7.94 10.92
CA ASN A 74 -3.18 -9.00 11.93
C ASN A 74 -2.60 -10.30 11.39
N LYS A 75 -1.34 -10.59 11.74
CA LYS A 75 -0.65 -11.79 11.26
C LYS A 75 -1.22 -13.04 11.94
N GLY A 76 -1.68 -14.00 11.15
CA GLY A 76 -2.11 -15.31 11.68
C GLY A 76 -0.93 -16.25 11.97
N ALA A 77 0.22 -15.99 11.34
CA ALA A 77 1.45 -16.76 11.52
C ALA A 77 2.67 -15.86 11.25
N ALA A 78 3.85 -16.33 11.67
CA ALA A 78 5.10 -15.67 11.34
C ALA A 78 5.31 -15.60 9.81
N SER A 79 5.85 -14.48 9.33
CA SER A 79 6.13 -14.27 7.92
C SER A 79 7.11 -15.33 7.40
N GLN A 80 6.84 -15.88 6.23
CA GLN A 80 7.69 -16.86 5.57
C GLN A 80 8.41 -16.22 4.40
N ASN A 81 9.72 -16.41 4.31
CA ASN A 81 10.48 -15.90 3.18
C ASN A 81 10.25 -16.77 1.94
N TRP A 82 9.57 -16.21 0.95
CA TRP A 82 9.48 -16.80 -0.37
C TRP A 82 10.69 -16.39 -1.21
N MET A 83 11.40 -17.42 -1.69
CA MET A 83 12.58 -17.25 -2.51
C MET A 83 12.19 -17.21 -3.99
N GLN A 84 12.51 -16.11 -4.66
CA GLN A 84 12.35 -15.97 -6.11
C GLN A 84 13.72 -15.83 -6.77
N THR A 85 14.04 -16.74 -7.69
CA THR A 85 15.23 -16.64 -8.52
C THR A 85 14.90 -15.95 -9.83
N SER A 86 15.65 -14.91 -10.21
CA SER A 86 15.50 -14.25 -11.51
C SER A 86 16.66 -14.56 -12.45
N ARG A 87 16.33 -14.65 -13.75
CA ARG A 87 17.33 -14.79 -14.81
C ARG A 87 17.88 -13.43 -15.19
N ILE A 88 19.18 -13.36 -15.44
CA ILE A 88 19.80 -12.14 -15.96
C ILE A 88 19.29 -11.92 -17.40
N ASN A 89 18.85 -10.70 -17.70
CA ASN A 89 18.62 -10.29 -19.07
C ASN A 89 19.99 -10.07 -19.73
N THR A 90 20.42 -11.03 -20.54
CA THR A 90 21.76 -11.03 -21.15
C THR A 90 21.97 -9.86 -22.11
N ALA A 91 20.92 -9.43 -22.83
CA ALA A 91 20.99 -8.28 -23.74
C ALA A 91 21.18 -6.97 -22.97
N GLU A 92 20.46 -6.81 -21.87
CA GLU A 92 20.56 -5.61 -21.02
C GLU A 92 21.89 -5.55 -20.26
N ALA A 93 22.38 -6.68 -19.78
CA ALA A 93 23.71 -6.79 -19.17
C ALA A 93 24.83 -6.46 -20.18
N ALA A 94 24.70 -6.90 -21.44
CA ALA A 94 25.64 -6.54 -22.50
C ALA A 94 25.61 -5.02 -22.79
N ARG A 95 24.42 -4.42 -22.82
CA ARG A 95 24.24 -2.97 -22.98
C ARG A 95 24.85 -2.16 -21.85
N HIS A 96 24.55 -2.50 -20.59
CA HIS A 96 25.12 -1.80 -19.42
C HIS A 96 26.64 -1.94 -19.34
N ARG A 97 27.19 -3.04 -19.87
CA ARG A 97 28.64 -3.20 -20.02
C ARG A 97 29.22 -2.28 -21.09
N SER A 98 28.58 -2.17 -22.26
CA SER A 98 29.02 -1.23 -23.30
C SER A 98 28.89 0.24 -22.87
N GLU A 99 27.90 0.55 -22.04
CA GLU A 99 27.65 1.89 -21.49
C GLU A 99 28.51 2.20 -20.24
N GLY A 100 29.35 1.26 -19.78
CA GLY A 100 30.26 1.48 -18.65
C GLY A 100 29.61 1.48 -17.25
N PHE A 101 28.32 1.17 -17.15
CA PHE A 101 27.59 1.12 -15.87
C PHE A 101 27.98 -0.06 -14.98
N LEU A 102 28.51 -1.15 -15.57
CA LEU A 102 29.00 -2.31 -14.82
C LEU A 102 30.52 -2.22 -14.59
N LEU A 103 30.91 -1.61 -13.46
CA LEU A 103 32.31 -1.32 -13.10
C LEU A 103 33.07 -2.48 -12.43
N LEU A 104 32.41 -3.59 -12.09
CA LEU A 104 33.07 -4.69 -11.38
C LEU A 104 33.70 -5.72 -12.34
N ARG A 105 35.02 -5.90 -12.21
CA ARG A 105 35.83 -6.94 -12.87
C ARG A 105 35.69 -8.35 -12.25
N ALA A 106 34.88 -8.50 -11.19
CA ALA A 106 34.54 -9.77 -10.53
C ALA A 106 33.00 -9.91 -10.54
N ALA A 107 32.35 -10.97 -11.02
CA ALA A 107 32.77 -12.33 -11.28
C ALA A 107 32.26 -12.78 -12.66
N LYS A 108 33.01 -13.66 -13.33
CA LYS A 108 32.47 -14.40 -14.49
C LYS A 108 31.15 -15.05 -14.06
N PRO A 109 30.08 -14.99 -14.87
CA PRO A 109 28.87 -15.78 -14.61
C PRO A 109 29.31 -17.24 -14.46
N ASN A 110 29.06 -17.85 -13.30
CA ASN A 110 29.42 -19.24 -13.04
C ASN A 110 28.40 -20.16 -13.75
N PRO A 111 28.79 -20.89 -14.81
CA PRO A 111 27.86 -21.73 -15.56
C PRO A 111 27.60 -23.08 -14.89
N ALA A 112 28.34 -23.44 -13.83
CA ALA A 112 28.20 -24.74 -13.15
C ALA A 112 26.94 -24.86 -12.27
N GLY A 113 26.29 -23.73 -11.92
CA GLY A 113 25.07 -23.68 -11.08
C GLY A 113 23.74 -23.73 -11.84
N GLY A 114 23.76 -24.04 -13.13
CA GLY A 114 22.62 -23.89 -14.03
C GLY A 114 22.59 -22.49 -14.66
N PRO A 115 22.48 -22.37 -15.99
CA PRO A 115 23.08 -21.26 -16.74
C PRO A 115 22.48 -19.86 -16.60
N PHE A 116 21.46 -19.62 -15.77
CA PHE A 116 20.74 -18.33 -15.80
C PHE A 116 20.08 -17.90 -14.48
N LYS A 117 20.66 -18.06 -13.30
CA LYS A 117 20.08 -17.50 -12.05
C LYS A 117 21.12 -16.67 -11.31
N ASN A 118 21.07 -15.35 -11.45
CA ASN A 118 22.05 -14.42 -10.88
C ASN A 118 21.49 -13.52 -9.77
N SER A 119 20.18 -13.51 -9.57
CA SER A 119 19.53 -12.72 -8.52
C SER A 119 18.61 -13.60 -7.70
N LEU A 120 18.77 -13.51 -6.39
CA LEU A 120 17.94 -14.16 -5.38
C LEU A 120 17.17 -13.07 -4.64
N TYR A 121 15.85 -13.09 -4.74
CA TYR A 121 14.98 -12.20 -3.98
C TYR A 121 14.30 -12.98 -2.86
N HIS A 122 14.28 -12.39 -1.68
CA HIS A 122 13.52 -12.88 -0.54
C HIS A 122 12.35 -11.94 -0.30
N TYR A 123 11.14 -12.45 -0.44
CA TYR A 123 9.93 -11.71 -0.16
C TYR A 123 9.31 -12.26 1.13
N PRO A 124 9.15 -11.44 2.18
CA PRO A 124 8.38 -11.86 3.35
C PRO A 124 6.92 -12.00 2.92
N LEU A 125 6.41 -13.23 2.93
CA LEU A 125 5.01 -13.53 2.70
C LEU A 125 4.30 -13.71 4.03
N VAL A 126 3.12 -13.11 4.16
CA VAL A 126 2.33 -13.14 5.38
C VAL A 126 0.89 -13.54 5.09
N TRP A 127 0.37 -14.44 5.93
CA TRP A 127 -1.06 -14.71 6.05
C TRP A 127 -1.62 -13.77 7.12
N ALA A 128 -2.52 -12.89 6.71
CA ALA A 128 -3.05 -11.88 7.61
C ALA A 128 -4.50 -11.53 7.29
N THR A 129 -5.18 -11.02 8.31
CA THR A 129 -6.41 -10.24 8.15
C THR A 129 -6.04 -8.76 8.24
N LEU A 130 -6.48 -7.97 7.26
CA LEU A 130 -6.19 -6.55 7.20
C LEU A 130 -7.36 -5.76 7.77
N THR A 131 -7.10 -4.84 8.70
CA THR A 131 -8.12 -3.99 9.30
C THR A 131 -7.75 -2.53 9.11
N ALA A 132 -8.68 -1.69 8.65
CA ALA A 132 -8.50 -0.25 8.59
C ALA A 132 -9.78 0.45 9.06
N TYR A 133 -9.65 1.70 9.51
CA TYR A 133 -10.76 2.52 9.98
C TYR A 133 -10.90 3.75 9.09
N CYS A 134 -12.12 4.18 8.83
CA CYS A 134 -12.37 5.37 8.02
C CYS A 134 -13.69 6.05 8.37
N VAL A 135 -13.85 7.29 7.91
CA VAL A 135 -15.09 8.05 8.02
C VAL A 135 -15.60 8.37 6.62
N GLY A 136 -16.80 7.88 6.28
CA GLY A 136 -17.27 7.94 4.89
C GLY A 136 -18.66 7.36 4.64
N ASP A 137 -18.97 7.11 3.38
CA ASP A 137 -20.20 6.46 2.92
C ASP A 137 -20.01 4.94 2.88
N GLN A 138 -20.67 4.23 3.80
CA GLN A 138 -20.54 2.77 3.94
C GLN A 138 -20.87 2.02 2.65
N ALA A 139 -21.99 2.38 2.00
CA ALA A 139 -22.50 1.66 0.84
C ALA A 139 -21.54 1.83 -0.35
N ARG A 140 -21.05 3.05 -0.57
CA ARG A 140 -20.13 3.32 -1.67
C ARG A 140 -18.74 2.72 -1.43
N ILE A 141 -18.25 2.70 -0.19
CA ILE A 141 -17.00 2.02 0.17
C ILE A 141 -17.12 0.51 -0.06
N ALA A 142 -18.22 -0.11 0.38
CA ALA A 142 -18.47 -1.53 0.19
C ALA A 142 -18.56 -1.90 -1.30
N ASP A 143 -19.18 -1.05 -2.10
CA ASP A 143 -19.28 -1.23 -3.56
C ASP A 143 -17.91 -1.19 -4.24
N LEU A 144 -17.05 -0.21 -3.91
CA LEU A 144 -15.67 -0.17 -4.41
C LEU A 144 -14.88 -1.43 -4.01
N LEU A 145 -14.97 -1.83 -2.73
CA LEU A 145 -14.28 -3.01 -2.21
C LEU A 145 -14.77 -4.33 -2.83
N SER A 146 -16.02 -4.38 -3.31
CA SER A 146 -16.57 -5.54 -4.01
C SER A 146 -15.79 -5.92 -5.28
N GLN A 147 -15.08 -4.95 -5.87
CA GLN A 147 -14.24 -5.11 -7.06
C GLN A 147 -12.80 -5.54 -6.70
N CYS A 148 -12.43 -5.49 -5.41
CA CYS A 148 -11.09 -5.83 -4.96
C CYS A 148 -10.84 -7.33 -5.01
N ARG A 149 -10.06 -7.78 -6.01
CA ARG A 149 -9.67 -9.19 -6.16
C ARG A 149 -8.32 -9.52 -5.52
N GLN A 150 -7.42 -8.54 -5.43
CA GLN A 150 -6.06 -8.71 -4.93
C GLN A 150 -5.54 -7.44 -4.27
N ILE A 151 -4.77 -7.61 -3.19
CA ILE A 151 -4.10 -6.57 -2.42
C ILE A 151 -2.59 -6.76 -2.45
N GLY A 152 -1.86 -5.64 -2.49
CA GLY A 152 -0.40 -5.63 -2.51
C GLY A 152 0.21 -5.98 -3.87
N GLY A 153 1.52 -6.18 -3.86
CA GLY A 153 2.32 -6.49 -5.04
C GLY A 153 2.30 -7.98 -5.44
N ARG A 154 3.02 -8.30 -6.52
CA ARG A 154 3.22 -9.70 -6.99
C ARG A 154 1.92 -10.45 -7.34
N ARG A 155 0.92 -9.72 -7.85
CA ARG A 155 -0.35 -10.26 -8.34
C ARG A 155 -0.21 -11.40 -9.35
N GLY A 156 0.76 -11.30 -10.27
CA GLY A 156 1.01 -12.29 -11.33
C GLY A 156 1.48 -13.66 -10.86
N VAL A 157 1.88 -13.81 -9.59
CA VAL A 157 2.23 -15.10 -8.97
C VAL A 157 1.22 -15.53 -7.91
N GLY A 158 0.05 -14.86 -7.86
CA GLY A 158 -1.06 -15.24 -7.00
C GLY A 158 -1.02 -14.71 -5.57
N CYS A 159 -0.12 -13.78 -5.23
CA CYS A 159 -0.07 -13.19 -3.88
C CYS A 159 -1.27 -12.26 -3.60
N GLY A 160 -1.67 -12.20 -2.34
CA GLY A 160 -2.63 -11.22 -1.80
C GLY A 160 -4.05 -11.33 -2.35
N ARG A 161 -4.49 -12.51 -2.78
CA ARG A 161 -5.86 -12.73 -3.24
C ARG A 161 -6.83 -12.45 -2.11
N VAL A 162 -7.90 -11.71 -2.37
CA VAL A 162 -8.95 -11.42 -1.39
C VAL A 162 -9.92 -12.60 -1.33
N ALA A 163 -10.16 -13.14 -0.15
CA ALA A 163 -11.18 -14.15 0.11
C ALA A 163 -12.55 -13.52 0.41
N GLY A 164 -12.55 -12.37 1.07
CA GLY A 164 -13.76 -11.61 1.40
C GLY A 164 -13.42 -10.34 2.17
N PHE A 165 -14.41 -9.49 2.37
CA PHE A 165 -14.28 -8.25 3.15
C PHE A 165 -15.59 -7.95 3.90
N SER A 166 -15.51 -7.09 4.91
CA SER A 166 -16.66 -6.48 5.59
C SER A 166 -16.43 -4.98 5.77
N VAL A 167 -17.52 -4.22 5.81
CA VAL A 167 -17.55 -2.79 6.15
C VAL A 167 -18.62 -2.60 7.21
N GLU A 168 -18.20 -2.32 8.43
CA GLU A 168 -19.05 -2.30 9.62
C GLU A 168 -19.07 -0.90 10.22
N VAL A 169 -20.24 -0.42 10.63
CA VAL A 169 -20.35 0.81 11.42
C VAL A 169 -19.85 0.52 12.83
N VAL A 170 -18.98 1.40 13.33
CA VAL A 170 -18.39 1.32 14.67
C VAL A 170 -18.61 2.63 15.43
N PRO A 171 -18.57 2.61 16.77
CA PRO A 171 -18.56 3.85 17.55
C PRO A 171 -17.36 4.74 17.18
N GLU A 172 -17.54 6.07 17.23
CA GLU A 172 -16.47 7.04 16.95
C GLU A 172 -15.20 6.78 17.77
N VAL A 173 -15.38 6.41 19.05
CA VAL A 173 -14.28 6.12 19.98
C VAL A 173 -13.42 4.92 19.57
N GLU A 174 -13.95 4.00 18.76
CA GLU A 174 -13.22 2.83 18.24
C GLU A 174 -12.58 3.12 16.87
N CYS A 175 -12.98 4.20 16.20
CA CYS A 175 -12.57 4.50 14.83
C CYS A 175 -11.23 5.23 14.78
N THR A 176 -10.14 4.48 14.81
CA THR A 176 -8.77 5.00 14.75
C THR A 176 -8.31 5.39 13.33
N TRP A 177 -9.13 6.16 12.62
CA TRP A 177 -8.86 6.59 11.23
C TRP A 177 -7.54 7.36 11.10
N ALA A 178 -7.07 8.00 12.16
CA ALA A 178 -5.85 8.80 12.16
C ALA A 178 -4.57 7.96 12.22
N LEU A 179 -4.64 6.63 12.36
CA LEU A 179 -3.50 5.71 12.30
C LEU A 179 -2.89 5.67 10.88
N ARG A 180 -2.23 6.76 10.50
CA ARG A 180 -1.63 7.07 9.19
C ARG A 180 -0.61 8.19 9.35
N ALA A 181 0.10 8.56 8.28
CA ALA A 181 0.85 9.81 8.28
C ALA A 181 -0.09 11.02 8.36
N MET A 182 0.17 11.92 9.31
CA MET A 182 -0.64 13.09 9.64
C MET A 182 0.19 14.39 9.45
N PRO A 183 -0.44 15.53 9.10
CA PRO A 183 0.23 16.84 9.14
C PRO A 183 0.97 17.08 10.46
N ASP A 184 2.12 17.75 10.42
CA ASP A 184 2.95 18.03 11.60
C ASP A 184 2.32 18.99 12.61
N ASP A 185 1.29 19.72 12.18
CA ASP A 185 0.46 20.62 12.96
C ASP A 185 -0.91 20.03 13.34
N SER A 186 -1.06 18.70 13.24
CA SER A 186 -2.29 17.99 13.65
C SER A 186 -2.53 18.10 15.15
N GLU A 187 -3.81 18.10 15.55
CA GLU A 187 -4.18 18.19 16.96
C GLU A 187 -3.86 16.89 17.71
N GLN A 188 -3.29 16.98 18.91
CA GLN A 188 -2.93 15.78 19.68
C GLN A 188 -4.17 14.91 20.02
N SER A 189 -5.34 15.52 20.16
CA SER A 189 -6.61 14.86 20.47
C SER A 189 -7.09 13.90 19.38
N ILE A 190 -6.64 14.07 18.13
CA ILE A 190 -7.04 13.19 17.02
C ILE A 190 -6.04 12.05 16.77
N LEU A 191 -4.84 12.11 17.35
CA LEU A 191 -3.79 11.11 17.13
C LEU A 191 -4.10 9.82 17.89
N CYS A 192 -3.93 8.68 17.20
CA CYS A 192 -4.18 7.36 17.77
C CYS A 192 -2.88 6.74 18.27
N GLY A 193 -2.49 7.06 19.51
CA GLY A 193 -1.27 6.52 20.13
C GLY A 193 -0.04 7.41 19.91
N GLU A 194 1.14 6.79 19.80
CA GLU A 194 2.41 7.49 19.68
C GLU A 194 2.79 7.81 18.24
N TYR A 195 3.22 9.05 18.01
CA TYR A 195 3.65 9.54 16.70
C TYR A 195 5.03 10.17 16.84
N ALA A 196 5.85 10.01 15.80
CA ALA A 196 7.14 10.66 15.66
C ALA A 196 7.19 11.46 14.37
N LEU A 197 7.98 12.53 14.37
CA LEU A 197 8.22 13.30 13.17
C LEU A 197 9.13 12.51 12.21
N ALA A 198 8.67 12.30 10.98
CA ALA A 198 9.42 11.64 9.93
C ALA A 198 9.09 12.24 8.55
N MET A 199 9.85 11.86 7.53
CA MET A 199 9.54 12.22 6.14
C MET A 199 8.54 11.22 5.57
N SER A 200 7.34 11.68 5.23
CA SER A 200 6.30 10.82 4.63
C SER A 200 5.38 11.61 3.71
N ALA A 201 4.68 10.90 2.82
CA ALA A 201 3.63 11.47 2.00
C ALA A 201 2.30 11.46 2.76
N LEU A 202 1.56 12.57 2.71
CA LEU A 202 0.24 12.67 3.33
C LEU A 202 -0.87 12.08 2.45
N GLN A 203 -0.67 12.08 1.14
CA GLN A 203 -1.62 11.56 0.16
C GLN A 203 -0.90 10.64 -0.84
N SER A 204 -1.68 9.76 -1.47
CA SER A 204 -1.21 8.90 -2.54
C SER A 204 -0.73 9.71 -3.77
N PRO A 205 0.29 9.27 -4.54
CA PRO A 205 1.06 8.04 -4.38
C PRO A 205 2.08 8.10 -3.24
N TYR A 206 1.89 7.24 -2.23
CA TYR A 206 2.72 7.24 -1.02
C TYR A 206 4.19 6.85 -1.25
N TRP A 207 4.45 6.12 -2.34
CA TRP A 207 5.79 5.68 -2.74
C TRP A 207 6.61 6.78 -3.42
N ASP A 208 5.99 7.90 -3.83
CA ASP A 208 6.69 9.00 -4.50
C ASP A 208 7.41 9.88 -3.47
N ARG A 209 8.73 9.72 -3.40
CA ARG A 209 9.60 10.47 -2.47
C ARG A 209 9.59 11.98 -2.71
N SER A 210 9.17 12.46 -3.89
CA SER A 210 9.04 13.89 -4.14
C SER A 210 7.88 14.54 -3.37
N LEU A 211 6.90 13.74 -2.93
CA LEU A 211 5.76 14.18 -2.12
C LEU A 211 6.04 14.11 -0.62
N HIS A 212 7.19 13.57 -0.22
CA HIS A 212 7.53 13.37 1.19
C HIS A 212 7.88 14.71 1.83
N LYS A 213 7.26 14.98 2.98
CA LYS A 213 7.48 16.17 3.80
C LYS A 213 7.47 15.80 5.27
N PRO A 214 7.90 16.70 6.18
CA PRO A 214 7.74 16.47 7.61
C PRO A 214 6.28 16.18 7.94
N ALA A 215 6.04 15.03 8.56
CA ALA A 215 4.73 14.53 8.94
C ALA A 215 4.84 13.73 10.24
N LEU A 216 3.78 13.72 11.03
CA LEU A 216 3.66 12.84 12.19
C LEU A 216 3.31 11.45 11.69
N VAL A 217 4.18 10.48 11.96
CA VAL A 217 4.01 9.08 11.56
C VAL A 217 3.86 8.22 12.81
N PRO A 218 2.88 7.29 12.85
CA PRO A 218 2.69 6.40 13.99
C PRO A 218 3.93 5.53 14.20
N THR A 219 4.41 5.44 15.44
CA THR A 219 5.62 4.66 15.81
C THR A 219 5.31 3.19 16.03
N SER A 220 4.05 2.87 16.32
CA SER A 220 3.56 1.50 16.47
C SER A 220 2.32 1.29 15.60
N LEU A 221 2.41 0.31 14.71
CA LEU A 221 1.25 -0.29 14.05
C LEU A 221 0.89 -1.52 14.88
N ALA A 222 0.45 -1.28 16.12
CA ALA A 222 0.01 -2.33 17.02
C ALA A 222 -1.21 -3.05 16.47
#